data_AF-A0A381UP16-F1
#
_entry.id   AF-A0A381UP16-F1
#
_cell.length_a   1.000
_cell.length_b   1.000
_cell.length_c   1.000
_cell.angle_alpha   90.00
_cell.angle_beta   90.00
_cell.angle_gamma   90.00
#
_symmetry.space_group_name_H-M   'P 1'
#
loop_
_entity.id
_entity.type
_entity.pdbx_description
1 polymer ?
#
loop_
_entity_poly.entity_id
_entity_poly.type
_entity_poly.pdbx_seq_one_letter_code
_entity_poly.pdbx_strand_id
1 'polypeptide(L)' 'QVDRVLGHLQDRERRVLELRFGLFDGRPRTLEEIGGELNLTRERIRQIERKALGRLRGDANVAELRELLA' A
#
# COMPACT_ATOMS: atom_id res chain seq x y z
N GLN A 1 11.28 10.35 1.96
CA GLN A 1 10.06 10.83 1.27
C GLN A 1 8.92 9.83 1.41
N VAL A 2 9.14 8.53 1.16
CA VAL A 2 8.15 7.45 1.34
C VAL A 2 7.46 7.46 2.72
N ASP A 3 8.22 7.60 3.82
CA ASP A 3 7.64 7.65 5.18
C ASP A 3 6.69 8.83 5.41
N ARG A 4 6.88 9.95 4.71
CA ARG A 4 6.02 11.13 4.84
C ARG A 4 4.65 10.87 4.19
N VAL A 5 4.67 10.23 3.02
CA VAL A 5 3.47 9.83 2.27
C VAL A 5 2.72 8.71 2.99
N LEU A 6 3.45 7.71 3.50
CA LEU A 6 2.87 6.61 4.27
C LEU A 6 2.42 7.03 5.68
N GLY A 7 2.91 8.16 6.21
CA GLY A 7 2.53 8.71 7.52
C GLY A 7 1.04 9.03 7.66
N HIS A 8 0.36 9.29 6.54
CA HIS A 8 -1.07 9.64 6.48
C HIS A 8 -2.00 8.42 6.43
N LEU A 9 -1.43 7.23 6.23
CA LEU A 9 -2.18 5.98 6.15
C LEU A 9 -2.35 5.35 7.53
N GLN A 10 -3.46 4.62 7.70
CA GLN A 10 -3.61 3.73 8.84
C GLN A 10 -2.60 2.58 8.77
N ASP A 11 -2.19 2.02 9.91
CA ASP A 11 -1.15 0.99 9.95
C ASP A 11 -1.43 -0.21 9.04
N ARG A 12 -2.70 -0.62 8.91
CA ARG A 12 -3.11 -1.67 7.96
C ARG A 12 -3.01 -1.26 6.50
N GLU A 13 -3.36 -0.02 6.17
CA GLU A 13 -3.24 0.53 4.82
C GLU A 13 -1.76 0.62 4.43
N ARG A 14 -0.93 1.14 5.33
CA ARG A 14 0.52 1.21 5.18
C ARG A 14 1.11 -0.19 4.95
N ARG A 15 0.81 -1.15 5.85
CA ARG A 15 1.34 -2.51 5.76
C ARG A 15 0.97 -3.20 4.45
N VAL A 16 -0.25 -3.01 3.95
CA VAL A 16 -0.68 -3.57 2.66
C VAL A 16 0.17 -3.00 1.52
N LEU A 17 0.41 -1.68 1.48
CA LEU A 17 1.23 -1.07 0.42
C LEU A 17 2.72 -1.44 0.55
N GLU A 18 3.26 -1.49 1.77
CA GLU A 18 4.63 -1.95 2.04
C GLU A 18 4.87 -3.35 1.48
N LEU A 19 3.97 -4.28 1.78
CA LEU A 19 4.04 -5.65 1.29
C LEU A 19 3.81 -5.74 -0.22
N ARG A 20 2.88 -4.93 -0.75
CA ARG A 20 2.53 -4.92 -2.18
C ARG A 20 3.69 -4.47 -3.05
N PHE A 21 4.42 -3.45 -2.63
CA PHE A 21 5.50 -2.85 -3.39
C PHE A 21 6.89 -3.28 -2.90
N GLY A 22 6.96 -4.13 -1.87
CA GLY A 22 8.24 -4.60 -1.31
C GLY A 22 9.05 -3.46 -0.71
N LEU A 23 8.41 -2.46 -0.09
CA LEU A 23 9.09 -1.25 0.40
C LEU A 23 10.05 -1.54 1.57
N PHE A 24 9.90 -2.68 2.24
CA PHE A 24 10.71 -3.07 3.39
C PHE A 24 11.77 -4.13 3.06
N ASP A 25 11.42 -5.11 2.23
CA ASP A 25 12.27 -6.27 1.91
C ASP A 25 12.67 -6.36 0.42
N GLY A 26 12.27 -5.38 -0.39
CA GLY A 26 12.50 -5.34 -1.84
C GLY A 26 11.67 -6.36 -2.63
N ARG A 27 10.74 -7.07 -1.97
CA ARG A 27 9.98 -8.17 -2.59
C ARG A 27 8.49 -7.82 -2.68
N PRO A 28 8.00 -7.43 -3.87
CA PRO A 28 6.57 -7.17 -4.04
C PRO A 28 5.77 -8.46 -3.88
N ARG A 29 4.72 -8.43 -3.08
CA ARG A 29 3.78 -9.54 -2.88
C ARG A 29 2.48 -9.31 -3.65
N THR A 30 1.83 -10.40 -4.05
CA THR A 30 0.49 -10.39 -4.64
C THR A 30 -0.60 -10.17 -3.58
N LEU A 31 -1.80 -9.75 -4.00
CA LEU A 31 -2.94 -9.58 -3.08
C LEU A 31 -3.32 -10.88 -2.35
N GLU A 32 -3.02 -12.03 -2.95
CA GLU A 32 -3.30 -13.35 -2.39
C GLU A 32 -2.28 -13.74 -1.32
N GLU A 33 -0.98 -13.53 -1.58
CA GLU A 33 0.09 -13.71 -0.59
C GLU A 33 -0.09 -12.79 0.62
N ILE A 34 -0.42 -11.52 0.38
CA ILE A 34 -0.72 -10.55 1.44
C ILE A 34 -1.96 -10.97 2.23
N GLY A 35 -2.98 -11.52 1.53
CA GLY A 35 -4.17 -12.07 2.18
C GLY A 35 -3.83 -13.21 3.13
N GLY A 36 -2.94 -14.12 2.70
CA GLY A 36 -2.40 -15.18 3.55
C GLY A 36 -1.66 -14.65 4.77
N GLU A 37 -0.75 -13.68 4.60
CA GLU A 37 0.05 -13.10 5.70
C GLU A 37 -0.83 -12.36 6.73
N LEU A 38 -1.86 -11.66 6.27
CA LEU A 38 -2.73 -10.83 7.11
C LEU A 38 -4.01 -11.55 7.57
N ASN A 39 -4.20 -12.82 7.22
CA ASN A 39 -5.43 -13.59 7.45
C ASN A 39 -6.69 -12.86 6.93
N LEU A 40 -6.61 -12.31 5.73
CA LEU A 40 -7.68 -11.59 5.05
C LEU A 40 -7.92 -12.16 3.66
N THR A 41 -9.16 -12.02 3.17
CA THR A 41 -9.45 -12.41 1.79
C THR A 41 -8.75 -11.47 0.81
N ARG A 42 -8.42 -12.00 -0.37
CA ARG A 42 -7.89 -11.21 -1.49
C ARG A 42 -8.72 -9.96 -1.79
N GLU A 43 -10.04 -10.09 -1.74
CA GLU A 43 -10.96 -8.97 -1.96
C GLU A 43 -10.81 -7.90 -0.86
N ARG A 44 -10.63 -8.32 0.39
CA ARG A 44 -10.42 -7.38 1.48
C ARG A 44 -9.10 -6.62 1.33
N ILE A 45 -8.02 -7.29 0.90
CA ILE A 45 -6.75 -6.62 0.58
C ILE A 45 -6.93 -5.61 -0.56
N ARG A 46 -7.65 -5.97 -1.63
CA ARG A 46 -7.96 -5.06 -2.74
C ARG A 46 -8.71 -3.80 -2.28
N GLN A 47 -9.67 -3.95 -1.37
CA GLN A 47 -10.40 -2.82 -0.81
C GLN A 47 -9.50 -1.90 0.00
N ILE A 48 -8.62 -2.47 0.84
CA ILE A 48 -7.66 -1.71 1.64
C ILE A 48 -6.68 -0.97 0.74
N GLU A 49 -6.13 -1.64 -0.27
CA GLU A 49 -5.22 -1.04 -1.27
C GLU A 49 -5.90 0.14 -1.97
N ARG A 50 -7.13 -0.02 -2.48
CA ARG A 50 -7.89 1.08 -3.10
C ARG A 50 -8.13 2.24 -2.15
N LYS A 51 -8.46 1.96 -0.89
CA LYS A 51 -8.70 3.00 0.12
C LYS A 51 -7.41 3.76 0.44
N ALA A 52 -6.31 3.06 0.61
CA ALA A 52 -4.99 3.64 0.82
C ALA A 52 -4.59 4.55 -0.35
N LEU A 53 -4.67 4.03 -1.58
CA LEU A 53 -4.40 4.80 -2.80
C LEU A 53 -5.34 6.02 -2.95
N GLY A 54 -6.59 5.89 -2.54
CA GLY A 54 -7.54 7.00 -2.52
C GLY A 54 -7.12 8.13 -1.57
N ARG A 55 -6.65 7.78 -0.35
CA ARG A 55 -6.10 8.76 0.60
C ARG A 55 -4.85 9.44 0.06
N LEU A 56 -3.92 8.68 -0.52
CA LEU A 56 -2.69 9.22 -1.11
C LEU A 56 -2.94 10.17 -2.29
N ARG A 57 -4.02 9.94 -3.05
CA ARG A 57 -4.46 10.84 -4.13
C ARG A 57 -5.10 12.12 -3.60
N GLY A 58 -5.89 12.03 -2.52
CA GLY A 58 -6.57 13.17 -1.91
C GLY A 58 -5.62 14.14 -1.20
N ASP A 59 -4.55 13.62 -0.61
CA ASP A 59 -3.58 14.40 0.18
C ASP A 59 -2.48 15.08 -0.68
N ALA A 60 -2.63 15.10 -2.01
CA ALA A 60 -1.72 15.78 -2.94
C ALA A 60 -0.26 15.31 -2.89
N ASN A 61 0.02 14.10 -3.38
CA ASN A 61 1.32 13.80 -4.01
C ASN A 61 1.22 12.69 -5.08
N VAL A 62 0.32 12.89 -6.06
CA VAL A 62 0.12 11.96 -7.19
C VAL A 62 1.40 11.79 -8.03
N ALA A 63 2.26 12.80 -8.08
CA ALA A 63 3.56 12.74 -8.77
C ALA A 63 4.55 11.81 -8.04
N GLU A 64 4.67 11.93 -6.72
CA GLU A 64 5.57 11.12 -5.89
C GLU A 64 5.10 9.65 -5.81
N LEU A 65 3.77 9.43 -5.84
CA LEU A 65 3.20 8.09 -5.95
C LEU A 65 3.48 7.44 -7.31
N ARG A 66 3.54 8.24 -8.39
CA ARG A 66 3.93 7.75 -9.72
C ARG A 66 5.40 7.37 -9.78
N GLU A 67 6.28 8.13 -9.15
CA GLU A 67 7.71 7.79 -9.03
C GLU A 67 7.96 6.54 -8.19
N LEU A 68 7.15 6.29 -7.16
CA LEU A 68 7.24 5.05 -6.38
C LEU A 68 6.70 3.80 -7.11
N LEU A 69 5.95 4.00 -8.19
CA LEU A 69 5.29 2.93 -8.97
C LEU A 69 5.87 2.76 -10.38
N ALA A 70 6.83 3.59 -10.77
CA ALA A 70 7.55 3.55 -12.05
C ALA A 70 8.88 2.80 -11.90
#